data_AF-A0A7J4DS27-F1
#
_entry.id   AF-A0A7J4DS27-F1
#
_cell.length_a   1.000
_cell.length_b   1.000
_cell.length_c   1.000
_cell.angle_alpha   90.00
_cell.angle_beta   90.00
_cell.angle_gamma   90.00
#
_symmetry.space_group_name_H-M   'P 1'
#
loop_
_entity.id
_entity.type
_entity.pdbx_description
1 polymer ?
#
loop_
_entity_poly.entity_id
_entity_poly.type
_entity_poly.pdbx_seq_one_letter_code
_entity_poly.pdbx_strand_id
1 'polypeptide(L)'
;MMKNINIEKDLLIKEISEKIREIRRELDLKDVNLEILDVEVIYEGKDTLLNIYVLTRSDKSTVIGPGGWVVGRLREYLKDRFPGDLKILVDTYIDRLILKKKEERALSTLKSISLKKGERILVLVQCSYDLGVLDFLRR
;
A
#
# COMPACT_ATOMS: atom_id res chain seq x y z
N MET A 1 -6.48 23.77 10.32
CA MET A 1 -6.05 23.20 9.03
C MET A 1 -6.28 21.68 8.92
N MET A 2 -6.21 20.89 10.01
CA MET A 2 -6.42 19.42 9.98
C MET A 2 -7.85 18.96 9.61
N LYS A 3 -8.89 19.75 9.88
CA LYS A 3 -10.28 19.36 9.58
C LYS A 3 -10.55 19.16 8.08
N ASN A 4 -10.00 20.01 7.20
CA ASN A 4 -10.25 19.93 5.76
C ASN A 4 -9.63 18.69 5.12
N ILE A 5 -8.42 18.29 5.54
CA ILE A 5 -7.73 17.10 5.03
C ILE A 5 -8.50 15.83 5.39
N ASN A 6 -9.05 15.74 6.60
CA ASN A 6 -9.88 14.61 7.00
C ASN A 6 -11.19 14.55 6.20
N ILE A 7 -11.83 15.69 5.96
CA ILE A 7 -13.07 15.77 5.18
C ILE A 7 -12.84 15.31 3.72
N GLU A 8 -11.74 15.73 3.09
CA GLU A 8 -11.38 15.29 1.73
C GLU A 8 -11.11 13.79 1.66
N LYS A 9 -10.44 13.23 2.67
CA LYS A 9 -10.20 11.78 2.77
C LYS A 9 -11.50 11.00 2.97
N ASP A 10 -12.37 11.44 3.87
CA ASP A 10 -13.64 10.77 4.15
C ASP A 10 -14.54 10.75 2.90
N LEU A 11 -14.54 11.84 2.13
CA LEU A 11 -15.24 11.92 0.84
C LEU A 11 -14.65 10.93 -0.17
N LEU A 12 -13.32 10.86 -0.29
CA LEU A 12 -12.66 9.93 -1.18
C LEU A 12 -12.92 8.46 -0.78
N ILE A 13 -12.89 8.14 0.52
CA ILE A 13 -13.22 6.81 1.04
C ILE A 13 -14.65 6.42 0.66
N LYS A 14 -15.60 7.34 0.85
CA LYS A 14 -17.00 7.12 0.51
C LYS A 14 -17.18 6.86 -0.98
N GLU A 15 -16.59 7.69 -1.83
CA GLU A 15 -16.64 7.54 -3.28
C GLU A 15 -16.02 6.21 -3.73
N ILE A 16 -14.85 5.85 -3.21
CA ILE A 16 -14.19 4.57 -3.51
C ILE A 16 -15.09 3.40 -3.08
N SER A 17 -15.68 3.45 -1.88
CA SER A 17 -16.57 2.39 -1.38
C SER A 17 -17.81 2.22 -2.25
N GLU A 18 -18.44 3.33 -2.66
CA GLU A 18 -19.60 3.33 -3.55
C GLU A 18 -19.25 2.79 -4.93
N LYS A 19 -18.12 3.24 -5.50
CA LYS A 19 -17.69 2.80 -6.83
C LYS A 19 -17.28 1.34 -6.85
N ILE A 20 -16.63 0.83 -5.80
CA ILE A 20 -16.35 -0.61 -5.68
C ILE A 20 -17.65 -1.40 -5.66
N ARG A 21 -18.66 -0.95 -4.91
CA ARG A 21 -19.98 -1.63 -4.87
C ARG A 21 -20.68 -1.61 -6.23
N GLU A 22 -20.55 -0.55 -7.00
CA GLU A 22 -21.06 -0.48 -8.38
C GLU A 22 -20.32 -1.47 -9.29
N ILE A 23 -18.98 -1.40 -9.34
CA ILE A 23 -18.14 -2.29 -10.17
C ILE A 23 -18.41 -3.77 -9.84
N ARG A 24 -18.55 -4.12 -8.56
CA ARG A 24 -18.85 -5.50 -8.15
C ARG A 24 -20.21 -5.96 -8.68
N ARG A 25 -21.23 -5.11 -8.65
CA ARG A 25 -22.54 -5.41 -9.23
C ARG A 25 -22.49 -5.55 -10.75
N GLU A 26 -21.73 -4.69 -11.44
CA GLU A 26 -21.50 -4.81 -12.89
C GLU A 26 -20.81 -6.13 -13.29
N LEU A 27 -19.96 -6.66 -12.41
CA LEU A 27 -19.23 -7.91 -12.61
C LEU A 27 -19.99 -9.15 -12.08
N ASP A 28 -21.26 -9.01 -11.70
CA ASP A 28 -22.10 -10.06 -11.09
C ASP A 28 -21.44 -10.72 -9.86
N LEU A 29 -20.69 -9.93 -9.09
CA LEU A 29 -20.06 -10.38 -7.86
C LEU A 29 -21.00 -10.13 -6.67
N LYS A 30 -20.93 -11.02 -5.69
CA LYS A 30 -21.70 -10.90 -4.44
C LYS A 30 -21.47 -9.54 -3.78
N ASP A 31 -22.56 -8.93 -3.34
CA ASP A 31 -22.50 -7.72 -2.52
C ASP A 31 -21.96 -8.07 -1.12
N VAL A 32 -20.97 -7.31 -0.68
CA VAL A 32 -20.26 -7.55 0.58
C VAL A 32 -20.07 -6.22 1.27
N ASN A 33 -20.28 -6.21 2.57
CA ASN A 33 -19.98 -5.02 3.35
C ASN A 33 -18.46 -4.83 3.38
N LEU A 34 -18.01 -3.69 2.86
CA LEU A 34 -16.60 -3.34 2.72
C LEU A 34 -16.26 -2.23 3.71
N GLU A 35 -15.25 -2.47 4.53
CA GLU A 35 -14.75 -1.48 5.48
C GLU A 35 -13.36 -0.96 5.08
N ILE A 36 -13.34 0.24 4.49
CA ILE A 36 -12.13 1.02 4.23
C ILE A 36 -11.92 1.94 5.42
N LEU A 37 -10.74 1.83 6.05
CA LEU A 37 -10.39 2.55 7.28
C LEU A 37 -9.65 3.86 7.02
N ASP A 38 -8.81 3.91 5.98
CA ASP A 38 -8.02 5.09 5.62
C ASP A 38 -7.59 4.98 4.16
N VAL A 39 -7.23 6.12 3.58
CA VAL A 39 -6.58 6.23 2.28
C VAL A 39 -5.39 7.18 2.36
N GLU A 40 -4.35 6.86 1.60
CA GLU A 40 -3.14 7.67 1.52
C GLU A 40 -2.75 7.84 0.06
N VAL A 41 -2.47 9.08 -0.33
CA VAL A 41 -2.04 9.44 -1.68
C VAL A 41 -0.59 9.89 -1.59
N ILE A 42 0.29 9.21 -2.32
CA ILE A 42 1.71 9.49 -2.38
C ILE A 42 2.06 9.82 -3.83
N TYR A 43 2.71 10.97 -4.03
CA TYR A 43 3.18 11.40 -5.34
C TYR A 43 4.66 11.02 -5.50
N GLU A 44 4.96 10.13 -6.44
CA GLU A 44 6.30 9.61 -6.71
C GLU A 44 6.73 9.94 -8.14
N GLY A 45 7.34 11.11 -8.32
CA GLY A 45 7.80 11.55 -9.64
C GLY A 45 6.64 11.72 -10.63
N LYS A 46 6.54 10.80 -11.60
CA LYS A 46 5.44 10.76 -12.60
C LYS A 46 4.29 9.84 -12.22
N ASP A 47 4.40 9.12 -11.10
CA ASP A 47 3.40 8.16 -10.67
C ASP A 47 2.64 8.71 -9.46
N THR A 48 1.38 8.31 -9.33
CA THR A 48 0.61 8.49 -8.09
C THR A 48 0.29 7.14 -7.50
N LEU A 49 0.65 6.93 -6.23
CA LEU A 49 0.26 5.76 -5.46
C LEU A 49 -0.94 6.11 -4.56
N LEU A 50 -2.06 5.42 -4.77
CA LEU A 50 -3.20 5.44 -3.87
C LEU A 50 -3.21 4.15 -3.03
N ASN A 51 -2.90 4.28 -1.75
CA ASN A 51 -2.95 3.19 -0.79
C ASN A 51 -4.32 3.19 -0.10
N ILE A 52 -5.07 2.10 -0.25
CA ILE A 52 -6.35 1.87 0.41
C ILE A 52 -6.11 0.91 1.58
N TYR A 53 -6.38 1.38 2.79
CA TYR A 53 -6.26 0.57 4.00
C TYR A 53 -7.61 0.02 4.41
N VAL A 54 -7.71 -1.31 4.48
CA VAL A 54 -8.95 -2.02 4.82
C VAL A 54 -8.83 -2.76 6.14
N LEU A 55 -9.97 -3.07 6.77
CA LEU A 55 -9.98 -3.73 8.07
C LEU A 55 -9.42 -5.16 8.01
N THR A 56 -9.90 -5.98 7.07
CA THR A 56 -9.56 -7.41 7.01
C THR A 56 -8.94 -7.84 5.68
N ARG A 57 -8.37 -9.06 5.67
CA ARG A 57 -7.92 -9.70 4.42
C ARG A 57 -9.07 -9.95 3.45
N SER A 58 -10.26 -10.27 3.97
CA SER A 58 -11.46 -10.47 3.15
C SER A 58 -11.89 -9.16 2.49
N ASP A 59 -11.79 -8.03 3.20
CA ASP A 59 -12.00 -6.70 2.61
C ASP A 59 -10.97 -6.42 1.51
N LYS A 60 -9.69 -6.75 1.75
CA LYS A 60 -8.63 -6.59 0.74
C LYS A 60 -8.95 -7.39 -0.53
N SER A 61 -9.34 -8.65 -0.39
CA SER A 61 -9.81 -9.47 -1.51
C SER A 61 -11.07 -8.90 -2.18
N THR A 62 -11.95 -8.25 -1.43
CA THR A 62 -13.17 -7.62 -1.94
C THR A 62 -12.86 -6.40 -2.82
N VAL A 63 -11.92 -5.55 -2.39
CA VAL A 63 -11.44 -4.39 -3.15
C VAL A 63 -10.65 -4.82 -4.40
N ILE A 64 -9.78 -5.81 -4.26
CA ILE A 64 -8.99 -6.32 -5.40
C ILE A 64 -9.90 -7.00 -6.43
N GLY A 65 -10.83 -7.83 -5.95
CA GLY A 65 -11.70 -8.64 -6.79
C GLY A 65 -10.99 -9.84 -7.44
N PRO A 66 -11.74 -10.77 -8.05
CA PRO A 66 -11.16 -11.89 -8.78
C PRO A 66 -10.19 -11.38 -9.86
N GLY A 67 -8.97 -11.94 -9.93
CA GLY A 67 -7.97 -11.56 -10.93
C GLY A 67 -7.54 -10.09 -10.92
N GLY A 68 -7.89 -9.30 -9.89
CA GLY A 68 -7.64 -7.86 -9.87
C GLY A 68 -8.63 -7.01 -10.70
N TRP A 69 -9.74 -7.60 -11.17
CA TRP A 69 -10.70 -6.89 -12.03
C TRP A 69 -11.36 -5.68 -11.36
N VAL A 70 -11.67 -5.77 -10.06
CA VAL A 70 -12.36 -4.69 -9.35
C VAL A 70 -11.43 -3.50 -9.16
N VAL A 71 -10.21 -3.73 -8.64
CA VAL A 71 -9.21 -2.68 -8.49
C VAL A 71 -8.74 -2.12 -9.84
N GLY A 72 -8.70 -2.95 -10.88
CA GLY A 72 -8.40 -2.52 -12.25
C GLY A 72 -9.41 -1.52 -12.79
N ARG A 73 -10.72 -1.80 -12.65
CA ARG A 73 -11.77 -0.84 -13.04
C ARG A 73 -11.81 0.40 -12.16
N LEU A 74 -11.55 0.25 -10.86
CA LEU A 74 -11.44 1.39 -9.95
C LEU A 74 -10.29 2.32 -10.37
N ARG A 75 -9.14 1.76 -10.76
CA ARG A 75 -7.99 2.51 -11.28
C ARG A 75 -8.36 3.29 -12.54
N GLU A 76 -9.04 2.66 -13.49
CA GLU A 76 -9.48 3.34 -14.72
C GLU A 76 -10.49 4.46 -14.44
N TYR A 77 -11.36 4.30 -13.46
CA TYR A 77 -12.30 5.35 -13.04
C TYR A 77 -11.59 6.55 -12.38
N LEU A 78 -10.54 6.30 -11.59
CA LEU A 78 -9.86 7.34 -10.82
C LEU A 78 -8.67 7.98 -11.56
N LYS A 79 -8.18 7.41 -12.66
CA LYS A 79 -6.90 7.82 -13.28
C LYS A 79 -6.83 9.31 -13.62
N ASP A 80 -7.91 9.90 -14.11
CA ASP A 80 -7.92 11.30 -14.54
C ASP A 80 -8.00 12.30 -13.36
N ARG A 81 -8.24 11.79 -12.13
CA ARG A 81 -8.25 12.61 -10.91
C ARG A 81 -6.87 12.80 -10.30
N PHE A 82 -5.89 12.00 -10.71
CA PHE A 82 -4.55 12.04 -10.19
C PHE A 82 -3.56 12.33 -11.31
N PRO A 83 -2.51 13.13 -11.06
CA PRO A 83 -1.47 13.36 -12.04
C PRO A 83 -0.70 12.06 -12.31
N GLY A 84 -0.40 11.82 -13.60
CA GLY A 84 0.47 10.74 -14.02
C GLY A 84 -0.15 9.34 -13.92
N ASP A 85 0.69 8.31 -13.80
CA ASP A 85 0.22 6.93 -13.80
C ASP A 85 -0.27 6.53 -12.39
N LEU A 86 -1.59 6.41 -12.25
CA LEU A 86 -2.21 5.96 -11.01
C LEU A 86 -1.96 4.46 -10.79
N LYS A 87 -1.38 4.13 -9.63
CA LYS A 87 -1.28 2.77 -9.10
C LYS A 87 -2.08 2.69 -7.81
N ILE A 88 -2.87 1.63 -7.65
CA ILE A 88 -3.66 1.39 -6.43
C ILE A 88 -3.03 0.22 -5.69
N LEU A 89 -2.65 0.45 -4.44
CA LEU A 89 -2.27 -0.59 -3.49
C LEU A 89 -3.41 -0.77 -2.49
N VAL A 90 -3.65 -2.01 -2.10
CA VAL A 90 -4.66 -2.33 -1.10
C VAL A 90 -3.97 -3.12 -0.02
N ASP A 91 -3.97 -2.58 1.21
CA ASP A 91 -3.31 -3.22 2.34
C ASP A 91 -4.25 -3.35 3.52
N THR A 92 -4.03 -4.38 4.34
CA THR A 92 -4.77 -4.48 5.58
C THR A 92 -4.18 -3.50 6.58
N TYR A 93 -5.02 -2.91 7.41
CA TYR A 93 -4.56 -1.94 8.42
C TYR A 93 -3.55 -2.56 9.39
N ILE A 94 -3.68 -3.87 9.66
CA ILE A 94 -2.70 -4.59 10.48
C ILE A 94 -1.33 -4.69 9.81
N ASP A 95 -1.25 -4.83 8.47
CA ASP A 95 0.02 -4.82 7.74
C ASP A 95 0.74 -3.49 7.93
N ARG A 96 0.01 -2.36 7.86
CA ARG A 96 0.54 -1.01 8.13
C ARG A 96 1.11 -0.89 9.55
N LEU A 97 0.37 -1.37 10.56
CA LEU A 97 0.83 -1.34 11.95
C LEU A 97 2.09 -2.20 12.16
N ILE A 98 2.14 -3.38 11.55
CA ILE A 98 3.29 -4.28 11.63
C ILE A 98 4.52 -3.64 10.96
N LEU A 99 4.34 -3.04 9.77
CA LEU A 99 5.42 -2.36 9.05
C LEU A 99 5.99 -1.20 9.88
N LYS A 100 5.12 -0.33 10.41
CA LYS A 100 5.54 0.77 11.27
C LYS A 100 6.33 0.30 12.48
N LYS A 101 5.87 -0.76 13.15
CA LYS A 101 6.57 -1.33 14.31
C LYS A 101 7.93 -1.94 13.93
N LYS A 102 8.03 -2.56 12.74
CA LYS A 102 9.31 -3.06 12.22
C LYS A 102 10.28 -1.92 11.91
N GLU A 103 9.80 -0.85 11.29
CA GLU A 103 10.60 0.35 11.02
C GLU A 103 11.10 1.00 12.30
N GLU A 104 10.23 1.18 13.30
CA GLU A 104 10.61 1.72 14.61
C GLU A 104 11.72 0.88 15.25
N ARG A 105 11.59 -0.46 15.22
CA ARG A 105 12.60 -1.39 15.72
C ARG A 105 13.89 -1.33 14.92
N ALA A 106 13.81 -1.20 13.60
CA ALA A 106 14.99 -1.07 12.74
C ALA A 106 15.72 0.24 13.06
N LEU A 107 15.01 1.36 13.14
CA LEU A 107 15.56 2.66 13.50
C LEU A 107 16.18 2.65 14.91
N SER A 108 15.53 2.02 15.89
CA SER A 108 16.11 1.88 17.24
C SER A 108 17.41 1.07 17.21
N THR A 109 17.45 0.01 16.41
CA THR A 109 18.65 -0.83 16.23
C THR A 109 19.78 -0.03 15.58
N LEU A 110 19.50 0.69 14.49
CA LEU A 110 20.48 1.54 13.81
C LEU A 110 21.05 2.63 14.73
N LYS A 111 20.19 3.28 15.52
CA LYS A 111 20.62 4.26 16.54
C LYS A 111 21.51 3.63 17.61
N SER A 112 21.21 2.40 18.04
CA SER A 112 22.01 1.69 19.07
C SER A 112 23.44 1.41 18.61
N ILE A 113 23.66 1.27 17.30
CA ILE A 113 24.99 1.10 16.69
C ILE A 113 25.58 2.43 16.19
N SER A 114 25.07 3.57 16.66
CA SER A 114 25.53 4.92 16.35
C SER A 114 25.48 5.33 14.87
N LEU A 115 24.73 4.60 14.02
CA LEU A 115 24.56 4.98 12.63
C LEU A 115 23.64 6.19 12.50
N LYS A 116 24.12 7.21 11.77
CA LYS A 116 23.38 8.46 11.54
C LYS A 116 22.77 8.49 10.14
N LYS A 117 21.65 9.22 10.02
CA LYS A 117 21.01 9.47 8.72
C LYS A 117 22.00 10.19 7.79
N GLY A 118 22.26 9.62 6.62
CA GLY A 118 23.18 10.18 5.61
C GLY A 118 24.61 9.62 5.65
N GLU A 119 24.93 8.73 6.59
CA GLU A 119 26.21 8.03 6.58
C GLU A 119 26.28 7.04 5.42
N ARG A 120 27.47 6.93 4.78
CA ARG A 120 27.72 5.94 3.74
C ARG A 120 27.79 4.57 4.38
N ILE A 121 26.68 3.86 4.33
CA ILE A 121 26.57 2.49 4.82
C ILE A 121 26.69 1.51 3.65
N LEU A 122 27.54 0.50 3.82
CA LEU A 122 27.55 -0.68 2.97
C LEU A 122 26.64 -1.72 3.63
N VAL A 123 25.48 -1.98 3.03
CA VAL A 123 24.53 -2.98 3.52
C VAL A 123 24.74 -4.26 2.73
N LEU A 124 25.21 -5.32 3.40
CA LEU A 124 25.19 -6.66 2.84
C LEU A 124 23.82 -7.28 3.15
N VAL A 125 22.93 -7.29 2.15
CA VAL A 125 21.66 -8.02 2.27
C VAL A 125 21.97 -9.49 2.03
N GLN A 126 21.93 -10.28 3.10
CA GLN A 126 22.12 -11.73 3.05
C GLN A 126 20.74 -12.38 2.91
N CYS A 127 20.39 -12.80 1.71
CA CYS A 127 19.28 -13.74 1.51
C CYS A 127 19.82 -15.16 1.69
N SER A 128 18.97 -16.08 2.16
CA SER A 128 19.32 -17.50 2.34
C SER A 128 19.84 -18.22 1.09
N TYR A 129 19.80 -17.56 -0.07
CA TYR A 129 20.25 -18.06 -1.37
C TYR A 129 21.66 -17.62 -1.77
N ASP A 130 22.32 -16.73 -1.01
CA ASP A 130 23.62 -16.16 -1.39
C ASP A 130 24.83 -17.01 -0.97
N LEU A 131 24.61 -18.14 -0.28
CA LEU A 131 25.69 -19.05 0.14
C LEU A 131 26.48 -19.61 -1.07
N GLY A 132 25.81 -19.91 -2.18
CA GLY A 132 26.47 -20.39 -3.40
C GLY A 132 27.34 -19.32 -4.07
N VAL A 133 26.94 -18.04 -3.98
CA VAL A 133 27.73 -16.91 -4.48
C VAL A 133 28.97 -16.68 -3.59
N LEU A 134 28.82 -16.81 -2.27
CA LEU A 134 29.94 -16.74 -1.33
C LEU A 134 30.95 -17.88 -1.54
N ASP A 135 30.50 -19.08 -1.90
CA ASP A 135 31.38 -20.22 -2.20
C ASP A 135 32.11 -20.04 -3.54
N PHE A 136 31.43 -19.49 -4.56
CA PHE A 136 32.05 -19.13 -5.84
C PHE A 136 33.12 -18.04 -5.69
N LEU A 137 32.87 -17.01 -4.86
CA LEU A 137 33.81 -15.91 -4.63
C LEU A 137 34.98 -16.25 -3.70
N ARG A 138 34.94 -17.40 -3.01
CA ARG A 138 36.02 -17.88 -2.12
C ARG A 138 37.07 -18.76 -2.82
N ARG A 139 36.85 -19.11 -4.08
CA ARG A 139 37.85 -19.74 -4.95
C ARG A 139 38.64 -18.68 -5.71
#